data_AF-X1KAN3-F1
#
_entry.id   AF-X1KAN3-F1
#
_cell.length_a   1.000
_cell.length_b   1.000
_cell.length_c   1.000
_cell.angle_alpha   90.00
_cell.angle_beta   90.00
_cell.angle_gamma   90.00
#
_symmetry.space_group_name_H-M   'P 1'
#
loop_
_entity.id
_entity.type
_entity.pdbx_description
1 polymer ?
#
loop_
_entity_poly.entity_id
_entity_poly.type
_entity_poly.pdbx_seq_one_letter_code
_entity_poly.pdbx_strand_id
1 'polypeptide(L)'
;PGRAIKTPLVKKILEGKAPKPDPKKCEGCIGIVCDKSYCILEVLENARKGDLENGLVFAGSNVWRVNKIVSVKELIQELVTEANEILKHQPLLITS
;
A
#
# COMPACT_ATOMS: atom_id res chain seq x y z
N PRO A 1 -9.35 -6.32 -3.73
CA PRO A 1 -8.82 -4.93 -3.75
C PRO A 1 -7.72 -4.75 -2.69
N GLY A 2 -6.59 -4.12 -3.05
CA GLY A 2 -5.52 -3.78 -2.10
C GLY A 2 -5.94 -2.69 -1.11
N ARG A 3 -5.31 -2.65 0.07
CA ARG A 3 -5.57 -1.61 1.08
C ARG A 3 -4.82 -0.32 0.70
N ALA A 4 -5.56 0.76 0.55
CA ALA A 4 -5.02 2.06 0.15
C ALA A 4 -5.39 3.17 1.15
N ILE A 5 -4.57 4.22 1.19
CA ILE A 5 -4.88 5.47 1.89
C ILE A 5 -6.12 6.11 1.27
N LYS A 6 -7.00 6.71 2.09
CA LYS A 6 -8.23 7.37 1.63
C LYS A 6 -7.93 8.72 0.95
N THR A 7 -7.44 8.66 -0.28
CA THR A 7 -7.25 9.82 -1.17
C THR A 7 -8.54 10.18 -1.92
N PRO A 8 -8.62 11.36 -2.58
CA PRO A 8 -9.76 11.72 -3.43
C PRO A 8 -10.06 10.70 -4.53
N LEU A 9 -9.03 10.14 -5.18
CA LEU A 9 -9.21 9.05 -6.13
C LEU A 9 -9.88 7.84 -5.48
N VAL A 10 -9.40 7.39 -4.30
CA VAL A 10 -9.97 6.22 -3.61
C VAL A 10 -11.44 6.44 -3.26
N LYS A 11 -11.83 7.65 -2.84
CA LYS A 11 -13.24 8.00 -2.62
C LYS A 11 -14.05 7.84 -3.91
N LYS A 12 -13.57 8.37 -5.04
CA LYS A 12 -14.23 8.22 -6.35
C LYS A 12 -14.34 6.75 -6.77
N ILE A 13 -13.31 5.93 -6.57
CA ILE A 13 -13.34 4.49 -6.87
C ILE A 13 -14.43 3.81 -6.03
N LEU A 14 -14.47 4.06 -4.73
CA LEU A 14 -15.46 3.47 -3.82
C LEU A 14 -16.90 3.90 -4.16
N GLU A 15 -17.08 5.11 -4.70
CA GLU A 15 -18.37 5.62 -5.18
C GLU A 15 -18.72 5.16 -6.61
N GLY A 16 -17.84 4.44 -7.30
CA GLY A 16 -18.03 4.06 -8.71
C GLY A 16 -17.94 5.25 -9.68
N LYS A 17 -17.32 6.36 -9.27
CA LYS A 17 -17.17 7.62 -10.02
C LYS A 17 -15.74 7.88 -10.49
N ALA A 18 -14.86 6.89 -10.39
CA ALA A 18 -13.50 7.02 -10.91
C ALA A 18 -13.53 7.24 -12.44
N PRO A 19 -12.62 8.08 -12.99
CA PRO A 19 -12.50 8.21 -14.43
C PRO A 19 -12.20 6.86 -15.07
N LYS A 20 -12.98 6.49 -16.08
CA LYS A 20 -12.69 5.29 -16.86
C LYS A 20 -11.37 5.48 -17.61
N PRO A 21 -10.51 4.44 -17.65
CA PRO A 21 -9.23 4.54 -18.33
C PRO A 21 -9.43 4.59 -19.84
N ASP A 22 -8.55 5.32 -20.53
CA ASP A 22 -8.47 5.26 -22.00
C ASP A 22 -7.94 3.87 -22.41
N PRO A 23 -8.74 3.04 -23.12
CA PRO A 23 -8.32 1.69 -23.49
C PRO A 23 -7.07 1.64 -24.37
N LYS A 24 -6.74 2.73 -25.07
CA LYS A 24 -5.53 2.82 -25.91
C LYS A 24 -4.27 3.10 -25.12
N LYS A 25 -4.39 3.71 -23.94
CA LYS A 25 -3.26 4.12 -23.08
C LYS A 25 -3.08 3.21 -21.88
N CYS A 26 -4.13 2.53 -21.45
CA CYS A 26 -4.05 1.65 -20.29
C CYS A 26 -3.46 0.29 -20.66
N GLU A 27 -2.16 0.16 -20.43
CA GLU A 27 -1.41 -1.06 -20.66
C GLU A 27 -1.43 -1.95 -19.42
N GLY A 28 -1.86 -3.19 -19.59
CA GLY A 28 -1.78 -4.22 -18.54
C GLY A 28 -2.74 -4.03 -17.36
N CYS A 29 -2.84 -5.09 -16.55
CA CYS A 29 -3.59 -5.10 -15.31
C CYS A 29 -2.81 -5.90 -14.27
N ILE A 30 -2.95 -5.53 -13.00
CA ILE A 30 -2.37 -6.28 -11.89
C ILE A 30 -3.47 -7.19 -11.31
N GLY A 31 -3.37 -8.49 -11.58
CA GLY A 31 -4.25 -9.52 -11.02
C GLY A 31 -5.13 -10.26 -12.04
N ILE A 32 -5.79 -11.32 -11.57
CA ILE A 32 -6.67 -12.20 -12.38
C ILE A 32 -7.94 -11.45 -12.83
N VAL A 33 -8.44 -10.54 -12.02
CA VAL A 33 -9.63 -9.74 -12.32
C VAL A 33 -9.18 -8.35 -12.75
N CYS A 34 -9.37 -8.04 -14.03
CA CYS A 34 -9.21 -6.69 -14.56
C CYS A 34 -10.56 -6.14 -15.00
N ASP A 35 -11.24 -5.45 -14.07
CA ASP A 35 -12.51 -4.79 -14.35
C ASP A 35 -12.35 -3.49 -15.18
N LYS A 36 -11.10 -3.02 -15.37
CA LYS A 36 -10.75 -1.77 -16.05
C LYS A 36 -11.54 -0.56 -15.54
N SER A 37 -11.89 -0.55 -14.26
CA SER A 37 -12.57 0.58 -13.59
C SER A 37 -11.68 1.84 -13.54
N TYR A 38 -10.36 1.64 -13.49
CA TYR A 38 -9.31 2.65 -13.62
C TYR A 38 -8.04 1.98 -14.17
N CYS A 39 -7.06 2.76 -14.62
CA CYS A 39 -5.78 2.20 -15.06
C CYS A 39 -4.82 2.09 -13.89
N ILE A 40 -4.57 0.86 -13.40
CA ILE A 40 -3.76 0.64 -12.20
C ILE A 40 -2.33 1.20 -12.31
N LEU A 41 -1.66 1.03 -13.46
CA LEU A 41 -0.30 1.52 -13.64
C LEU A 41 -0.23 3.05 -13.63
N GLU A 42 -1.21 3.71 -14.26
CA GLU A 42 -1.30 5.18 -14.30
C GLU A 42 -1.48 5.77 -12.89
N VAL A 43 -2.42 5.22 -12.10
CA VAL A 43 -2.68 5.74 -10.75
C VAL A 43 -1.53 5.44 -9.79
N LEU A 44 -0.77 4.36 -10.00
CA LEU A 44 0.45 4.09 -9.24
C LEU A 44 1.58 5.04 -9.63
N GLU A 45 1.72 5.36 -10.92
CA GLU A 45 2.71 6.33 -11.40
C GLU A 45 2.40 7.75 -10.92
N ASN A 46 1.13 8.14 -10.88
CA ASN A 46 0.70 9.41 -10.28
C ASN A 46 1.08 9.50 -8.80
N ALA A 47 0.82 8.43 -8.03
CA ALA A 47 1.24 8.35 -6.63
C ALA A 47 2.77 8.44 -6.47
N ARG A 48 3.54 7.78 -7.35
CA ARG A 48 5.02 7.86 -7.35
C ARG A 48 5.52 9.28 -7.59
N LYS A 49 4.81 10.06 -8.42
CA LYS A 49 5.11 11.47 -8.70
C LYS A 49 4.62 12.44 -7.61
N GLY A 50 3.92 11.95 -6.59
CA GLY A 50 3.36 12.77 -5.52
C GLY A 50 1.99 13.37 -5.82
N ASP A 51 1.33 12.96 -6.91
CA ASP A 51 -0.06 13.33 -7.19
C ASP A 51 -1.00 12.48 -6.33
N LEU A 52 -1.39 13.02 -5.17
CA LEU A 52 -2.34 12.38 -4.25
C LEU A 52 -3.80 12.56 -4.68
N GLU A 53 -4.10 13.45 -5.63
CA GLU A 53 -5.46 13.66 -6.14
C GLU A 53 -5.87 12.52 -7.08
N ASN A 54 -4.95 12.12 -7.98
CA ASN A 54 -5.15 11.07 -8.98
C ASN A 54 -4.33 9.81 -8.73
N GLY A 55 -3.65 9.74 -7.58
CA GLY A 55 -2.80 8.62 -7.20
C GLY A 55 -3.48 7.59 -6.30
N LEU A 56 -3.04 6.34 -6.44
CA LEU A 56 -3.39 5.23 -5.54
C LEU A 56 -2.18 4.87 -4.66
N VAL A 57 -2.27 5.16 -3.36
CA VAL A 57 -1.18 4.89 -2.39
C VAL A 57 -1.55 3.68 -1.54
N PHE A 58 -0.89 2.55 -1.74
CA PHE A 58 -1.08 1.36 -0.91
C PHE A 58 -0.41 1.50 0.46
N ALA A 59 -1.09 1.04 1.50
CA ALA A 59 -0.59 1.07 2.86
C ALA A 59 -1.26 0.03 3.75
N GLY A 60 -0.50 -0.50 4.72
CA GLY A 60 -1.02 -1.38 5.77
C GLY A 60 -1.95 -0.64 6.74
N SER A 61 -2.75 -1.37 7.52
CA SER A 61 -3.67 -0.78 8.52
C SER A 61 -2.96 0.02 9.62
N ASN A 62 -1.67 -0.27 9.85
CA ASN A 62 -0.85 0.34 10.89
C ASN A 62 0.02 1.50 10.38
N VAL A 63 -0.18 1.97 9.15
CA VAL A 63 0.62 3.05 8.55
C VAL A 63 0.60 4.36 9.37
N TRP A 64 -0.49 4.61 10.11
CA TRP A 64 -0.61 5.76 11.01
C TRP A 64 0.44 5.78 12.13
N ARG A 65 1.11 4.64 12.42
CA ARG A 65 2.22 4.55 13.37
C ARG A 65 3.53 5.09 12.80
N VAL A 66 3.64 5.26 11.49
CA VAL A 66 4.85 5.77 10.83
C VAL A 66 4.82 7.30 10.85
N ASN A 67 5.64 7.91 11.71
CA ASN A 67 5.68 9.37 11.92
C ASN A 67 7.03 10.01 11.59
N LYS A 68 8.01 9.22 11.13
CA LYS A 68 9.36 9.67 10.77
C LYS A 68 9.88 8.85 9.59
N ILE A 69 10.75 9.48 8.80
CA ILE A 69 11.57 8.78 7.82
C ILE A 69 12.71 8.11 8.59
N VAL A 70 12.90 6.82 8.38
CA VAL A 70 13.98 6.03 8.99
C VAL A 70 14.78 5.31 7.92
N SER A 71 16.07 5.12 8.17
CA SER A 71 16.86 4.24 7.30
C SER A 71 16.43 2.79 7.48
N VAL A 72 16.64 1.98 6.44
CA VAL A 72 16.38 0.53 6.50
C VAL A 72 17.20 -0.12 7.62
N LYS A 73 18.45 0.31 7.81
CA LYS A 73 19.34 -0.21 8.86
C LYS A 73 18.77 0.01 10.26
N GLU A 74 18.32 1.23 10.56
CA GLU A 74 17.73 1.56 11.86
C GLU A 74 16.41 0.79 12.08
N LEU A 75 15.54 0.75 11.06
CA LEU A 75 14.26 0.06 11.16
C LEU A 75 14.44 -1.45 11.44
N ILE A 76 15.34 -2.12 10.71
CA ILE A 76 15.58 -3.55 10.92
C ILE A 76 16.21 -3.79 12.29
N GLN A 77 17.14 -2.92 12.74
CA GLN A 77 17.73 -3.03 14.06
C GLN A 77 16.68 -2.91 15.17
N GLU A 78 15.78 -1.92 15.08
CA GLU A 78 14.66 -1.72 16.00
C GLU A 78 13.79 -2.98 16.06
N LEU A 79 13.31 -3.47 14.91
CA LEU A 79 12.43 -4.64 14.83
C LEU A 79 13.07 -5.91 15.39
N VAL A 80 14.34 -6.17 15.09
CA VAL A 80 15.06 -7.37 15.56
C VAL A 80 15.34 -7.29 17.05
N THR A 81 15.74 -6.12 17.57
CA THR A 81 15.97 -5.92 19.00
C THR A 81 14.67 -6.14 19.78
N GLU A 82 13.57 -5.52 19.39
CA GLU A 82 12.27 -5.69 20.04
C GLU A 82 11.80 -7.15 20.00
N ALA A 83 11.90 -7.79 18.83
CA ALA A 83 11.52 -9.20 18.68
C ALA A 83 12.34 -10.09 19.63
N ASN A 84 13.66 -9.92 19.70
CA ASN A 84 14.51 -10.73 20.57
C ASN A 84 14.20 -10.51 22.06
N GLU A 85 13.91 -9.28 22.50
CA GLU A 85 13.51 -9.03 23.89
C GLU A 85 12.17 -9.70 24.25
N ILE A 86 11.20 -9.67 23.34
CA ILE A 86 9.92 -10.38 23.51
C ILE A 86 10.17 -11.89 23.59
N LEU A 87 10.99 -12.43 22.69
CA LEU A 87 11.26 -13.87 22.60
C LEU A 87 12.01 -14.45 23.82
N LYS A 88 12.77 -13.63 24.58
CA LYS A 88 13.36 -14.06 25.85
C LYS A 88 12.31 -14.38 26.92
N HIS A 89 11.20 -13.64 26.92
CA HIS A 89 10.13 -13.76 27.93
C HIS A 89 9.01 -14.69 27.45
N GLN A 90 8.75 -14.71 26.15
CA GLN A 90 7.77 -15.56 25.50
C GLN A 90 8.43 -16.28 24.32
N PRO A 91 9.20 -17.35 24.58
CA PRO A 91 9.81 -18.13 23.51
C PRO A 91 8.73 -18.66 22.58
N LEU A 92 9.02 -18.73 21.27
CA LEU A 92 8.13 -19.35 20.30
C LEU A 92 7.91 -20.79 20.73
N LEU A 93 6.75 -21.08 21.33
CA LEU A 93 6.27 -22.43 21.53
C LEU A 93 5.97 -22.99 20.14
N ILE A 94 6.98 -23.58 19.52
CA ILE A 94 6.79 -24.45 18.37
C ILE A 94 6.15 -25.70 18.96
N THR A 95 4.82 -25.74 19.04
CA THR A 95 4.11 -26.99 19.26
C THR A 95 4.42 -27.89 18.05
N SER A 96 5.29 -28.87 18.27
CA SER A 96 5.49 -30.01 17.37
C SER A 96 4.22 -30.84 17.27
#